data_AF-A0A165GKB3-F1
#
_entry.id   AF-A0A165GKB3-F1
#
_cell.length_a   1.000
_cell.length_b   1.000
_cell.length_c   1.000
_cell.angle_alpha   90.00
_cell.angle_beta   90.00
_cell.angle_gamma   90.00
#
_symmetry.space_group_name_H-M   'P 1'
#
loop_
_entity.id
_entity.type
_entity.pdbx_description
1 polymer ?
#
loop_
_entity_poly.entity_id
_entity_poly.type
_entity_poly.pdbx_seq_one_letter_code
_entity_poly.pdbx_strand_id
1 'polypeptide(L)'
;MPNQYKPLHEELRPLVEDYWRMGLNDPVIADQVRDHIDEAKFGFSVKSLKRKRKDWGLESTRQQKQTTETISAAIQDIRQRFPNMGARTMVNVLRQDYGDIRVPEQVVAKYLKENEPEAVESRKPKR
;
A
#
# COMPACT_ATOMS: atom_id res chain seq x y z
N MET A 1 15.01 -17.47 -27.27
CA MET A 1 14.12 -17.82 -26.15
C MET A 1 14.85 -17.51 -24.84
N PRO A 2 14.59 -16.41 -24.11
CA PRO A 2 15.34 -16.14 -22.89
C PRO A 2 14.78 -16.94 -21.70
N ASN A 3 15.49 -18.03 -21.40
CA ASN A 3 15.73 -18.69 -20.11
C ASN A 3 14.64 -18.62 -19.00
N GLN A 4 13.79 -19.67 -18.93
CA GLN A 4 12.57 -19.76 -18.12
C GLN A 4 12.77 -20.26 -16.68
N TYR A 5 14.00 -20.53 -16.23
CA TYR A 5 14.28 -21.24 -14.96
C TYR A 5 15.41 -20.64 -14.12
N LYS A 6 15.67 -19.33 -14.21
CA LYS A 6 16.65 -18.71 -13.32
C LYS A 6 16.12 -18.73 -11.87
N PRO A 7 16.96 -19.09 -10.88
CA PRO A 7 16.56 -19.08 -9.49
C PRO A 7 16.14 -17.66 -9.07
N LEU A 8 15.25 -17.57 -8.08
CA LEU A 8 14.74 -16.30 -7.58
C LEU A 8 15.53 -15.92 -6.33
N HIS A 9 16.10 -14.72 -6.31
CA HIS A 9 16.99 -14.28 -5.25
C HIS A 9 16.19 -13.98 -3.96
N GLU A 10 16.42 -14.74 -2.89
CA GLU A 10 15.63 -14.62 -1.65
C GLU A 10 15.95 -13.35 -0.84
N GLU A 11 17.14 -12.79 -1.04
CA GLU A 11 17.57 -11.54 -0.38
C GLU A 11 16.86 -10.29 -0.94
N LEU A 12 15.98 -10.44 -1.94
CA LEU A 12 15.20 -9.31 -2.49
C LEU A 12 14.03 -8.88 -1.61
N ARG A 13 13.71 -9.68 -0.58
CA ARG A 13 12.56 -9.41 0.28
C ARG A 13 12.57 -8.01 0.90
N PRO A 14 13.65 -7.53 1.54
CA PRO A 14 13.65 -6.21 2.16
C PRO A 14 13.41 -5.09 1.14
N LEU A 15 14.05 -5.19 -0.03
CA LEU A 15 13.90 -4.22 -1.11
C LEU A 15 12.47 -4.18 -1.67
N VAL A 16 11.85 -5.35 -1.87
CA VAL A 16 10.46 -5.44 -2.30
C VAL A 16 9.52 -4.89 -1.22
N GLU A 17 9.76 -5.19 0.04
CA GLU A 17 8.97 -4.68 1.17
C GLU A 17 9.03 -3.14 1.19
N ASP A 18 10.20 -2.53 1.08
CA ASP A 18 10.36 -1.07 1.08
C ASP A 18 9.61 -0.40 -0.07
N TYR A 19 9.84 -0.86 -1.31
CA TYR A 19 9.12 -0.33 -2.47
C TYR A 19 7.61 -0.54 -2.38
N TRP A 20 7.21 -1.67 -1.79
CA TRP A 20 5.81 -1.93 -1.52
C TRP A 20 5.26 -0.94 -0.48
N ARG A 21 5.92 -0.71 0.67
CA ARG A 21 5.50 0.26 1.70
C ARG A 21 5.34 1.67 1.12
N MET A 22 6.25 2.07 0.23
CA MET A 22 6.16 3.35 -0.50
C MET A 22 4.87 3.48 -1.34
N GLY A 23 4.25 2.36 -1.69
CA GLY A 23 3.00 2.31 -2.45
C GLY A 23 3.20 2.16 -3.95
N LEU A 24 4.39 1.74 -4.39
CA LEU A 24 4.66 1.48 -5.80
C LEU A 24 3.81 0.31 -6.33
N ASN A 25 3.50 0.34 -7.63
CA ASN A 25 2.75 -0.73 -8.27
C ASN A 25 3.67 -1.90 -8.65
N ASP A 26 3.11 -3.10 -8.83
CA ASP A 26 3.92 -4.29 -9.10
C ASP A 26 4.85 -4.17 -10.33
N PRO A 27 4.44 -3.57 -11.47
CA PRO A 27 5.36 -3.32 -12.58
C PRO A 27 6.57 -2.47 -12.19
N VAL A 28 6.35 -1.34 -11.52
CA VAL A 28 7.44 -0.45 -11.10
C VAL A 28 8.34 -1.14 -10.08
N ILE A 29 7.78 -1.86 -9.10
CA ILE A 29 8.58 -2.64 -8.14
C ILE A 29 9.45 -3.66 -8.88
N ALA A 30 8.88 -4.38 -9.85
CA ALA A 30 9.62 -5.38 -10.61
C ALA A 30 10.74 -4.75 -11.45
N ASP A 31 10.51 -3.57 -12.03
CA ASP A 31 11.52 -2.84 -12.79
C ASP A 31 12.65 -2.37 -11.87
N GLN A 32 12.32 -1.73 -10.74
CA GLN A 32 13.32 -1.28 -9.77
C GLN A 32 14.16 -2.43 -9.22
N VAL A 33 13.52 -3.55 -8.85
CA VAL A 33 14.24 -4.74 -8.36
C VAL A 33 15.17 -5.33 -9.42
N ARG A 34 14.83 -5.22 -10.71
CA ARG A 34 15.69 -5.69 -11.80
C ARG A 34 16.99 -4.90 -11.90
N ASP A 35 16.96 -3.60 -11.60
CA ASP A 35 18.15 -2.76 -11.55
C ASP A 35 19.14 -3.17 -10.45
N HIS A 36 18.70 -3.96 -9.46
CA HIS A 36 19.52 -4.42 -8.33
C HIS A 36 19.98 -5.89 -8.45
N ILE A 37 19.66 -6.59 -9.55
CA ILE A 37 20.07 -7.98 -9.74
C ILE A 37 20.87 -8.17 -11.02
N ASP A 38 21.75 -9.17 -11.00
CA ASP A 38 22.34 -9.68 -12.24
C ASP A 38 21.29 -10.46 -13.04
N GLU A 39 20.67 -9.79 -14.02
CA GLU A 39 19.68 -10.40 -14.92
C GLU A 39 20.26 -11.57 -15.73
N ALA A 40 21.58 -11.69 -15.90
CA ALA A 40 22.20 -12.84 -16.56
C ALA A 40 22.08 -14.10 -15.70
N LYS A 41 22.08 -13.95 -14.36
CA LYS A 41 22.04 -15.04 -13.39
C LYS A 41 20.66 -15.29 -12.77
N PHE A 42 19.87 -14.24 -12.57
CA PHE A 42 18.57 -14.31 -11.90
C PHE A 42 17.44 -13.78 -12.78
N GLY A 43 16.22 -14.31 -12.58
CA GLY A 43 15.04 -13.90 -13.32
C GLY A 43 14.00 -13.29 -12.38
N PHE A 44 13.66 -12.02 -12.58
CA PHE A 44 12.62 -11.34 -11.82
C PHE A 44 11.55 -10.77 -12.74
N SER A 45 10.31 -11.21 -12.57
CA SER A 45 9.18 -10.75 -13.37
C SER A 45 8.05 -10.30 -12.46
N VAL A 46 7.10 -9.53 -12.99
CA VAL A 46 5.87 -9.16 -12.26
C VAL A 46 5.12 -10.39 -11.73
N LYS A 47 5.13 -11.51 -12.47
CA LYS A 47 4.52 -12.77 -12.01
C LYS A 47 5.28 -13.36 -10.81
N SER A 48 6.62 -13.35 -10.86
CA SER A 48 7.48 -13.80 -9.76
C SER A 48 7.26 -12.94 -8.51
N LEU A 49 7.18 -11.62 -8.68
CA LEU A 49 6.89 -10.66 -7.62
C LEU A 49 5.54 -10.94 -6.96
N LYS A 50 4.47 -11.10 -7.75
CA LYS A 50 3.13 -11.40 -7.20
C LYS A 50 3.10 -12.68 -6.38
N ARG A 51 3.82 -13.72 -6.82
CA ARG A 51 3.96 -14.98 -6.07
C ARG A 51 4.69 -14.74 -4.75
N LYS A 52 5.87 -14.11 -4.77
CA LYS A 52 6.65 -13.83 -3.55
C LYS A 52 5.92 -12.90 -2.59
N ARG A 53 5.23 -11.88 -3.08
CA ARG A 53 4.35 -11.03 -2.26
C ARG A 53 3.30 -11.85 -1.51
N LYS A 54 2.68 -12.82 -2.17
CA LYS A 54 1.73 -13.72 -1.51
C LYS A 54 2.42 -14.58 -0.44
N ASP A 55 3.57 -15.15 -0.76
CA ASP A 55 4.35 -15.97 0.17
C ASP A 55 4.82 -15.16 1.41
N TRP A 56 5.10 -13.86 1.23
CA TRP A 56 5.51 -12.93 2.28
C TRP A 56 4.34 -12.22 3.00
N GLY A 57 3.09 -12.48 2.61
CA GLY A 57 1.93 -11.83 3.22
C GLY A 57 1.74 -10.35 2.86
N LEU A 58 2.36 -9.87 1.77
CA LEU A 58 2.23 -8.49 1.28
C LEU A 58 0.92 -8.32 0.48
N GLU A 59 -0.18 -8.26 1.22
CA GLU A 59 -1.54 -8.25 0.67
C GLU A 59 -1.95 -6.90 0.08
N SER A 60 -2.52 -6.92 -1.13
CA SER A 60 -3.10 -5.73 -1.75
C SER A 60 -4.33 -5.22 -1.00
N THR A 61 -4.74 -3.97 -1.26
CA THR A 61 -5.95 -3.34 -0.68
C THR A 61 -7.19 -4.23 -0.74
N ARG A 62 -7.41 -4.93 -1.87
CA ARG A 62 -8.57 -5.83 -2.04
C ARG A 62 -8.47 -7.09 -1.19
N GLN A 63 -7.26 -7.57 -0.91
CA GLN A 63 -7.01 -8.78 -0.13
C GLN A 63 -7.14 -8.51 1.37
N GLN A 64 -6.69 -7.35 1.85
CA GLN A 64 -6.81 -6.97 3.27
C GLN A 64 -8.26 -6.76 3.73
N LYS A 65 -9.20 -6.49 2.80
CA LYS A 65 -10.65 -6.34 3.07
C LYS A 65 -10.97 -5.39 4.23
N GLN A 66 -10.19 -4.31 4.36
CA GLN A 66 -10.36 -3.34 5.44
C GLN A 66 -11.74 -2.68 5.37
N THR A 67 -12.39 -2.53 6.52
CA THR A 67 -13.69 -1.90 6.69
C THR A 67 -13.55 -0.61 7.51
N THR A 68 -14.62 0.17 7.62
CA THR A 68 -14.66 1.35 8.49
C THR A 68 -14.43 1.01 9.96
N GLU A 69 -14.85 -0.18 10.38
CA GLU A 69 -14.68 -0.68 11.74
C GLU A 69 -13.21 -1.05 12.02
N THR A 70 -12.56 -1.79 11.12
CA THR A 70 -11.18 -2.27 11.34
C THR A 70 -10.16 -1.13 11.34
N ILE A 71 -10.41 -0.05 10.60
CA ILE A 71 -9.51 1.11 10.52
C ILE A 71 -9.83 2.20 11.55
N SER A 72 -10.92 2.08 12.30
CA SER A 72 -11.45 3.15 13.17
C SER A 72 -10.42 3.63 14.20
N ALA A 73 -9.79 2.71 14.92
CA ALA A 73 -8.78 3.01 15.93
C ALA A 73 -7.57 3.74 15.34
N ALA A 74 -7.10 3.30 14.17
CA ALA A 74 -5.98 3.95 13.48
C ALA A 74 -6.36 5.35 12.99
N ILE A 75 -7.58 5.53 12.44
CA ILE A 75 -8.05 6.86 12.03
C ILE A 75 -8.16 7.81 13.21
N GLN A 76 -8.66 7.35 14.37
CA GLN A 76 -8.78 8.18 15.56
C GLN A 76 -7.41 8.68 16.05
N ASP A 77 -6.40 7.81 16.09
CA ASP A 77 -5.03 8.21 16.45
C ASP A 77 -4.44 9.20 15.42
N ILE A 78 -4.62 8.95 14.12
CA ILE A 78 -4.21 9.90 13.08
C ILE A 78 -4.92 11.25 13.27
N ARG A 79 -6.20 11.24 13.63
CA ARG A 79 -6.98 12.47 13.83
C ARG A 79 -6.52 13.26 15.03
N GLN A 80 -6.08 12.60 16.12
CA GLN A 80 -5.48 13.28 17.27
C GLN A 80 -4.19 14.02 16.89
N ARG A 81 -3.37 13.42 16.02
CA ARG A 81 -2.10 14.02 15.54
C ARG A 81 -2.34 15.08 14.46
N PHE A 82 -3.29 14.84 13.57
CA PHE A 82 -3.58 15.68 12.40
C PHE A 82 -5.10 15.93 12.24
N PRO A 83 -5.67 16.85 13.06
CA PRO A 83 -7.13 17.07 13.10
C PRO A 83 -7.75 17.40 11.74
N ASN A 84 -7.03 18.14 10.89
CA ASN A 84 -7.56 18.63 9.61
C ASN A 84 -7.24 17.73 8.41
N MET A 85 -6.59 16.58 8.59
CA MET A 85 -6.15 15.72 7.49
C MET A 85 -7.32 15.19 6.63
N GLY A 86 -7.17 15.20 5.31
CA GLY A 86 -8.16 14.64 4.38
C GLY A 86 -7.99 13.13 4.15
N ALA A 87 -9.02 12.49 3.59
CA ALA A 87 -9.05 11.04 3.37
C ALA A 87 -7.84 10.50 2.59
N ARG A 88 -7.48 11.15 1.46
CA ARG A 88 -6.33 10.74 0.65
C ARG A 88 -5.01 10.72 1.42
N THR A 89 -4.76 11.74 2.23
CA THR A 89 -3.54 11.82 3.03
C THR A 89 -3.57 10.79 4.16
N MET A 90 -4.72 10.59 4.80
CA MET A 90 -4.91 9.54 5.81
C MET A 90 -4.59 8.15 5.25
N VAL A 91 -4.99 7.83 4.02
CA VAL A 91 -4.64 6.54 3.37
C VAL A 91 -3.13 6.34 3.27
N ASN A 92 -2.36 7.41 3.01
CA ASN A 92 -0.90 7.30 2.95
C ASN A 92 -0.30 7.07 4.34
N VAL A 93 -0.79 7.77 5.36
CA VAL A 93 -0.34 7.59 6.75
C VAL A 93 -0.68 6.19 7.25
N LEU A 94 -1.90 5.70 6.99
CA LEU A 94 -2.29 4.32 7.35
C LEU A 94 -1.35 3.28 6.73
N ARG A 95 -0.91 3.51 5.50
CA ARG A 95 0.05 2.63 4.83
C ARG A 95 1.45 2.71 5.45
N GLN A 96 1.95 3.92 5.71
CA GLN A 96 3.34 4.12 6.12
C GLN A 96 3.57 3.87 7.61
N ASP A 97 2.65 4.33 8.46
CA ASP A 97 2.89 4.45 9.90
C ASP A 97 2.13 3.40 10.73
N TYR A 98 1.10 2.76 10.17
CA TYR A 98 0.20 1.85 10.91
C TYR A 98 0.30 0.39 10.44
N GLY A 99 1.49 -0.07 10.04
CA GLY A 99 1.72 -1.48 9.71
C GLY A 99 1.13 -1.90 8.37
N ASP A 100 1.33 -1.07 7.34
CA ASP A 100 0.97 -1.38 5.96
C ASP A 100 -0.54 -1.60 5.72
N ILE A 101 -1.38 -0.89 6.48
CA ILE A 101 -2.83 -0.88 6.31
C ILE A 101 -3.16 -0.25 4.94
N ARG A 102 -3.62 -1.09 4.02
CA ARG A 102 -4.05 -0.68 2.69
C ARG A 102 -5.56 -0.67 2.61
N VAL A 103 -6.10 0.54 2.64
CA VAL A 103 -7.54 0.78 2.57
C VAL A 103 -7.88 1.64 1.36
N PRO A 104 -9.01 1.40 0.66
CA PRO A 104 -9.48 2.31 -0.37
C PRO A 104 -9.83 3.68 0.23
N GLU A 105 -9.51 4.76 -0.48
CA GLU A 105 -9.85 6.12 -0.04
C GLU A 105 -11.36 6.28 0.26
N GLN A 106 -12.22 5.60 -0.50
CA GLN A 106 -13.66 5.64 -0.27
C GLN A 106 -14.08 5.10 1.10
N VAL A 107 -13.38 4.10 1.65
CA VAL A 107 -13.70 3.56 2.98
C VAL A 107 -13.33 4.57 4.06
N VAL A 108 -12.17 5.22 3.93
CA VAL A 108 -11.77 6.32 4.83
C VAL A 108 -12.75 7.48 4.71
N ALA A 109 -13.07 7.92 3.48
CA ALA A 109 -14.02 9.01 3.25
C ALA A 109 -15.42 8.69 3.81
N LYS A 110 -15.87 7.44 3.70
CA LYS A 110 -17.11 6.97 4.31
C LYS A 110 -17.05 7.10 5.83
N TYR A 111 -16.00 6.60 6.48
CA TYR A 111 -15.81 6.74 7.91
C TYR A 111 -15.83 8.22 8.35
N LEU A 112 -15.13 9.10 7.62
CA LEU A 112 -15.12 10.53 7.93
C LEU A 112 -16.48 11.19 7.77
N LYS A 113 -17.25 10.81 6.76
CA LYS A 113 -18.60 11.34 6.55
C LYS A 113 -19.58 10.90 7.64
N GLU A 114 -19.42 9.67 8.15
CA GLU A 114 -20.26 9.11 9.20
C GLU A 114 -19.95 9.70 10.59
N ASN A 115 -18.68 10.00 10.88
CA ASN A 115 -18.25 10.46 12.20
C ASN A 115 -18.04 11.99 12.28
N GLU A 116 -17.69 12.65 11.18
CA GLU A 116 -17.31 14.08 11.13
C GLU A 116 -17.96 14.81 9.93
N PRO A 117 -19.29 14.73 9.74
CA PRO A 117 -19.96 15.26 8.55
C PRO A 117 -19.70 16.76 8.34
N GLU A 118 -19.72 17.56 9.40
CA GLU A 118 -19.51 19.01 9.34
C GLU A 118 -18.12 19.38 8.82
N ALA A 119 -17.08 18.67 9.27
CA ALA A 119 -15.71 18.90 8.82
C ALA A 119 -15.48 18.43 7.37
N VAL A 120 -16.28 17.48 6.88
CA VAL A 120 -16.26 17.09 5.47
C VAL A 120 -16.97 18.13 4.61
N GLU A 121 -18.07 18.71 5.09
CA GLU A 121 -18.82 19.74 4.38
C GLU A 121 -18.08 21.08 4.31
N SER A 122 -17.40 21.48 5.38
CA SER A 122 -16.64 22.74 5.42
C SER A 122 -15.50 22.79 4.40
N ARG A 123 -14.98 21.62 3.98
CA ARG A 123 -13.90 21.47 2.98
C ARG A 123 -14.40 21.54 1.54
N LYS A 124 -15.71 21.40 1.30
CA LYS A 124 -16.24 21.53 -0.06
C LYS A 124 -16.10 23.00 -0.46
N PRO A 125 -15.50 23.30 -1.63
CA PRO A 125 -15.47 24.67 -2.11
C PRO A 125 -16.91 25.15 -2.28
N LYS A 126 -17.25 26.29 -1.67
CA LYS A 126 -18.51 26.98 -1.96
C LYS A 126 -18.50 27.31 -3.45
N ARG A 127 -19.43 26.73 -4.19
CA ARG A 127 -19.67 27.02 -5.60
C ARG A 127 -20.40 28.34 -5.75
#